data_AF-E3HYL1-F1
#
_entry.id   AF-E3HYL1-F1
#
_cell.length_a   1.000
_cell.length_b   1.000
_cell.length_c   1.000
_cell.angle_alpha   90.00
_cell.angle_beta   90.00
_cell.angle_gamma   90.00
#
_symmetry.space_group_name_H-M   'P 1'
#
loop_
_entity.id
_entity.type
_entity.pdbx_description
1 polymer ?
#
loop_
_entity_poly.entity_id
_entity_poly.type
_entity_poly.pdbx_seq_one_letter_code
_entity_poly.pdbx_strand_id
1 'polypeptide(L)'
;MTTIKPPQKGDEQVELDQPAVEKRRRGLAVRTAVRTVKVVGRPYIELGKSMTRLRGTLRKLGQSLASPANAGSDLNYVDASDSAEAFERLYEANGWTEPALMNQRKAVVRAKFASLVLAIIFLAVSLYGFLTLRYIAYFPIAVIFIGLAVTAMGLALFIQHAISQAQIDDRRLYSAHEFFAHPNRWVFLFSS
;
A
#
# COMPACT_ATOMS: atom_id res chain seq x y z
N MET A 1 8.45 90.75 -28.05
CA MET A 1 7.51 90.96 -26.93
C MET A 1 6.71 89.67 -26.74
N THR A 2 6.96 89.02 -25.59
CA THR A 2 6.16 88.02 -24.81
C THR A 2 4.91 87.36 -25.42
N THR A 3 4.86 86.02 -25.57
CA THR A 3 4.34 84.93 -24.64
C THR A 3 2.81 84.76 -24.74
N ILE A 4 2.22 83.56 -24.98
CA ILE A 4 1.73 82.56 -23.97
C ILE A 4 1.16 81.27 -24.67
N LYS A 5 1.28 80.16 -23.92
CA LYS A 5 0.92 78.71 -24.04
C LYS A 5 -0.48 78.25 -24.54
N PRO A 6 -0.68 76.93 -24.79
CA PRO A 6 -1.86 76.27 -25.42
C PRO A 6 -2.83 75.56 -24.44
N PRO A 7 -3.96 75.00 -24.94
CA PRO A 7 -4.58 73.77 -24.42
C PRO A 7 -4.82 72.71 -25.54
N GLN A 8 -4.47 71.41 -25.39
CA GLN A 8 -5.23 70.31 -24.75
C GLN A 8 -6.69 70.22 -25.27
N LYS A 9 -7.28 69.08 -25.65
CA LYS A 9 -7.05 67.66 -25.34
C LYS A 9 -8.00 66.87 -26.26
N GLY A 10 -7.56 65.75 -26.83
CA GLY A 10 -8.41 64.86 -27.62
C GLY A 10 -9.28 63.96 -26.73
N ASP A 11 -10.49 63.68 -27.21
CA ASP A 11 -11.36 62.57 -26.78
C ASP A 11 -12.13 62.09 -28.01
N GLU A 12 -11.52 61.21 -28.82
CA GLU A 12 -12.26 60.41 -29.80
C GLU A 12 -12.88 59.22 -29.07
N GLN A 13 -14.20 59.27 -28.92
CA GLN A 13 -15.01 58.13 -28.52
C GLN A 13 -15.03 57.12 -29.67
N VAL A 14 -14.24 56.04 -29.53
CA VAL A 14 -14.41 54.84 -30.35
C VAL A 14 -15.39 53.92 -29.63
N GLU A 15 -16.61 53.89 -30.15
CA GLU A 15 -17.62 52.88 -29.89
C GLU A 15 -17.09 51.52 -30.38
N LEU A 16 -16.44 50.77 -29.47
CA LEU A 16 -15.90 49.45 -29.78
C LEU A 16 -16.98 48.39 -29.52
N ASP A 17 -17.64 48.02 -30.61
CA ASP A 17 -18.47 46.83 -30.77
C ASP A 17 -17.73 45.61 -30.20
N GLN A 18 -18.18 45.10 -29.05
CA GLN A 18 -17.58 43.95 -28.39
C GLN A 18 -17.99 42.67 -29.10
N PRO A 19 -17.08 41.89 -29.70
CA PRO A 19 -17.45 40.65 -30.34
C PRO A 19 -17.90 39.62 -29.30
N ALA A 20 -19.09 39.06 -29.53
CA ALA A 20 -19.79 38.02 -28.76
C ALA A 20 -19.06 36.66 -28.68
N VAL A 21 -17.73 36.64 -28.73
CA VAL A 21 -16.89 35.43 -28.81
C VAL A 21 -16.36 35.02 -27.43
N GLU A 22 -16.26 35.94 -26.47
CA GLU A 22 -15.70 35.63 -25.14
C GLU A 22 -16.66 34.88 -24.20
N LYS A 23 -17.98 35.08 -24.31
CA LYS A 23 -18.95 34.42 -23.43
C LYS A 23 -19.11 32.92 -23.73
N ARG A 24 -18.82 32.45 -24.95
CA ARG A 24 -18.96 31.02 -25.32
C ARG A 24 -17.76 30.15 -24.91
N ARG A 25 -16.56 30.72 -24.79
CA ARG A 25 -15.34 29.96 -24.42
C ARG A 25 -15.23 29.68 -22.91
N ARG A 26 -15.81 30.53 -22.05
CA ARG A 26 -15.83 30.30 -20.60
C ARG A 26 -16.73 29.12 -20.19
N GLY A 27 -17.81 28.85 -20.91
CA GLY A 27 -18.72 27.73 -20.60
C GLY A 27 -18.11 26.34 -20.84
N LEU A 28 -17.24 26.20 -21.85
CA LEU A 28 -16.55 24.93 -22.12
C LEU A 28 -15.40 24.69 -21.15
N ALA A 29 -14.59 25.70 -20.85
CA ALA A 29 -13.47 25.58 -19.91
C ALA A 29 -13.93 25.25 -18.49
N VAL A 30 -15.03 25.85 -18.02
CA VAL A 30 -15.61 25.57 -16.70
C VAL A 30 -16.21 24.15 -16.67
N ARG A 31 -16.84 23.67 -17.74
CA ARG A 31 -17.34 22.27 -17.81
C ARG A 31 -16.21 21.23 -17.84
N THR A 32 -15.09 21.53 -18.47
CA THR A 32 -13.93 20.63 -18.50
C THR A 32 -13.21 20.59 -17.16
N ALA A 33 -13.02 21.74 -16.48
CA ALA A 33 -12.45 21.81 -15.14
C ALA A 33 -13.32 21.12 -14.08
N VAL A 34 -14.65 21.26 -14.15
CA VAL A 34 -15.59 20.56 -13.26
C VAL A 34 -15.58 19.04 -13.52
N ARG A 35 -15.34 18.57 -14.76
CA ARG A 35 -15.19 17.14 -15.06
C ARG A 35 -13.87 16.56 -14.55
N THR A 36 -12.74 17.27 -14.66
CA THR A 36 -11.45 16.79 -14.10
C THR A 36 -11.45 16.80 -12.58
N VAL A 37 -12.05 17.78 -11.91
CA VAL A 37 -12.19 17.76 -10.44
C VAL A 37 -13.08 16.61 -9.97
N LYS A 38 -14.13 16.23 -10.72
CA LYS A 38 -14.97 15.06 -10.39
C LYS A 38 -14.26 13.72 -10.61
N VAL A 39 -13.31 13.65 -11.54
CA VAL A 39 -12.53 12.43 -11.84
C VAL A 39 -11.32 12.30 -10.89
N VAL A 40 -10.75 13.41 -10.42
CA VAL A 40 -9.61 13.43 -9.48
C VAL A 40 -10.06 13.45 -8.02
N GLY A 41 -11.29 13.86 -7.69
CA GLY A 41 -11.82 13.88 -6.32
C GLY A 41 -12.30 12.52 -5.78
N ARG A 42 -12.60 11.54 -6.65
CA ARG A 42 -13.00 10.19 -6.23
C ARG A 42 -11.90 9.38 -5.50
N PRO A 43 -10.63 9.37 -5.93
CA PRO A 43 -9.59 8.60 -5.23
C PRO A 43 -9.30 9.11 -3.80
N TYR A 44 -9.51 10.40 -3.51
CA TYR A 44 -9.28 10.95 -2.17
C TYR A 44 -10.37 10.59 -1.15
N ILE A 45 -11.62 10.44 -1.59
CA ILE A 45 -12.73 9.98 -0.72
C ILE A 45 -12.61 8.47 -0.44
N GLU A 46 -12.03 7.70 -1.38
CA GLU A 46 -11.71 6.28 -1.17
C GLU A 46 -10.47 6.07 -0.30
N LEU A 47 -9.48 6.97 -0.39
CA LEU A 47 -8.34 7.02 0.54
C LEU A 47 -8.80 7.22 1.99
N GLY A 48 -9.79 8.09 2.25
CA GLY A 48 -10.37 8.26 3.58
C GLY A 48 -10.99 6.97 4.15
N LYS A 49 -11.66 6.16 3.30
CA LYS A 49 -12.21 4.85 3.69
C LYS A 49 -11.12 3.80 3.92
N SER A 50 -10.00 3.89 3.19
CA SER A 50 -8.84 3.02 3.41
C SER A 50 -8.14 3.36 4.72
N MET A 51 -8.03 4.64 5.08
CA MET A 51 -7.43 5.12 6.33
C MET A 51 -8.27 4.74 7.55
N THR A 52 -9.60 4.76 7.47
CA THR A 52 -10.45 4.29 8.58
C THR A 52 -10.38 2.78 8.76
N ARG A 53 -10.27 1.99 7.68
CA ARG A 53 -10.01 0.55 7.76
C ARG A 53 -8.63 0.27 8.35
N LEU A 54 -7.61 1.03 7.95
CA LEU A 54 -6.23 0.88 8.42
C LEU A 54 -6.07 1.31 9.89
N ARG A 55 -6.77 2.38 10.31
CA ARG A 55 -6.87 2.79 11.72
C ARG A 55 -7.67 1.78 12.53
N GLY A 56 -8.69 1.15 11.94
CA GLY A 56 -9.44 0.06 12.53
C GLY A 56 -8.59 -1.19 12.75
N THR A 57 -7.77 -1.59 11.78
CA THR A 57 -6.84 -2.71 11.93
C THR A 57 -5.70 -2.38 12.88
N LEU A 58 -5.13 -1.17 12.85
CA LEU A 58 -4.12 -0.74 13.82
C LEU A 58 -4.67 -0.63 15.25
N ARG A 59 -5.92 -0.19 15.41
CA ARG A 59 -6.58 -0.16 16.73
C ARG A 59 -6.90 -1.58 17.23
N LYS A 60 -7.31 -2.49 16.35
CA LYS A 60 -7.51 -3.91 16.68
C LYS A 60 -6.19 -4.60 17.03
N LEU A 61 -5.11 -4.32 16.29
CA LEU A 61 -3.75 -4.80 16.60
C LEU A 61 -3.21 -4.18 17.90
N GLY A 62 -3.46 -2.90 18.13
CA GLY A 62 -3.11 -2.23 19.39
C GLY A 62 -3.90 -2.78 20.58
N GLN A 63 -5.19 -3.09 20.40
CA GLN A 63 -6.01 -3.73 21.44
C GLN A 63 -5.64 -5.20 21.66
N SER A 64 -5.20 -5.93 20.63
CA SER A 64 -4.70 -7.31 20.80
C SER A 64 -3.34 -7.35 21.48
N LEU A 65 -2.53 -6.29 21.38
CA LEU A 65 -1.23 -6.18 22.05
C LEU A 65 -1.32 -5.57 23.46
N ALA A 66 -2.31 -4.70 23.72
CA ALA A 66 -2.45 -3.99 24.99
C ALA A 66 -3.42 -4.64 25.99
N SER A 67 -4.07 -5.76 25.63
CA SER A 67 -4.99 -6.47 26.51
C SER A 67 -4.40 -7.80 26.98
N PRO A 68 -3.64 -7.84 28.08
CA PRO A 68 -3.17 -9.09 28.67
C PRO A 68 -4.28 -9.84 29.45
N ALA A 69 -5.49 -9.30 29.53
CA ALA A 69 -6.57 -9.83 30.37
C ALA A 69 -7.65 -10.65 29.63
N ASN A 70 -7.57 -10.78 28.30
CA ASN A 70 -8.43 -11.68 27.50
C ASN A 70 -7.61 -12.74 26.75
N ALA A 71 -6.40 -13.05 27.22
CA ALA A 71 -5.59 -14.17 26.75
C ALA A 71 -6.13 -15.54 27.26
N GLY A 72 -7.46 -15.71 27.30
CA GLY A 72 -8.13 -16.81 27.99
C GLY A 72 -9.07 -17.67 27.14
N SER A 73 -9.31 -17.38 25.86
CA SER A 73 -10.23 -18.23 25.05
C SER A 73 -10.06 -18.21 23.53
N ASP A 74 -9.15 -17.42 22.95
CA ASP A 74 -8.99 -17.30 21.48
C ASP A 74 -7.59 -17.65 20.97
N LEU A 75 -6.68 -18.02 21.88
CA LEU A 75 -5.49 -18.79 21.50
C LEU A 75 -5.95 -20.25 21.55
N ASN A 76 -6.32 -20.81 20.39
CA ASN A 76 -6.49 -22.26 20.22
C ASN A 76 -5.13 -22.93 20.47
N TYR A 77 -4.71 -22.99 21.73
CA TYR A 77 -3.67 -23.88 22.19
C TYR A 77 -4.23 -25.28 22.06
N VAL A 78 -3.98 -25.88 20.90
CA VAL A 78 -4.24 -27.29 20.68
C VAL A 78 -3.22 -28.02 21.53
N ASP A 79 -3.68 -28.56 22.65
CA ASP A 79 -2.86 -29.41 23.51
C ASP A 79 -2.53 -30.67 22.69
N ALA A 80 -1.29 -30.78 22.22
CA ALA A 80 -0.82 -31.85 21.36
C ALA A 80 0.62 -32.18 21.72
N SER A 81 0.95 -33.46 21.64
CA SER A 81 2.28 -33.95 22.02
C SER A 81 3.36 -33.57 21.01
N ASP A 82 2.95 -33.32 19.76
CA ASP A 82 3.80 -32.86 18.66
C ASP A 82 3.07 -31.83 17.76
N SER A 83 3.86 -30.95 17.16
CA SER A 83 3.50 -29.94 16.17
C SER A 83 2.79 -30.47 14.91
N ALA A 84 3.00 -31.73 14.52
CA ALA A 84 2.26 -32.38 13.44
C ALA A 84 0.85 -32.81 13.90
N GLU A 85 0.74 -33.35 15.12
CA GLU A 85 -0.54 -33.70 15.73
C GLU A 85 -1.38 -32.44 16.00
N ALA A 86 -0.73 -31.34 16.40
CA ALA A 86 -1.39 -30.04 16.54
C ALA A 86 -1.99 -29.54 15.21
N PHE A 87 -1.30 -29.75 14.09
CA PHE A 87 -1.78 -29.36 12.77
C PHE A 87 -3.01 -30.19 12.36
N GLU A 88 -2.96 -31.52 12.51
CA GLU A 88 -4.08 -32.39 12.16
C GLU A 88 -5.32 -32.13 13.02
N ARG A 89 -5.16 -31.90 14.33
CA ARG A 89 -6.27 -31.48 15.21
C ARG A 89 -6.87 -30.14 14.79
N LEU A 90 -6.04 -29.19 14.34
CA LEU A 90 -6.52 -27.89 13.83
C LEU A 90 -7.19 -28.03 12.46
N TYR A 91 -6.69 -28.93 11.61
CA TYR A 91 -7.26 -29.27 10.31
C TYR A 91 -8.66 -29.89 10.46
N GLU A 92 -8.79 -30.88 11.34
CA GLU A 92 -10.07 -31.54 11.66
C GLU A 92 -11.06 -30.57 12.30
N ALA A 93 -10.62 -29.77 13.28
CA ALA A 93 -11.48 -28.80 13.98
C ALA A 93 -12.05 -27.72 13.03
N ASN A 94 -11.30 -27.33 12.00
CA ASN A 94 -11.76 -26.36 11.01
C ASN A 94 -12.53 -26.98 9.84
N GLY A 95 -12.70 -28.31 9.80
CA GLY A 95 -13.39 -29.02 8.73
C GLY A 95 -12.75 -28.77 7.35
N TRP A 96 -11.43 -28.59 7.31
CA TRP A 96 -10.73 -28.35 6.05
C TRP A 96 -10.75 -29.61 5.19
N THR A 97 -10.87 -29.41 3.88
CA THR A 97 -10.80 -30.49 2.90
C THR A 97 -9.50 -30.39 2.12
N GLU A 98 -8.96 -31.51 1.67
CA GLU A 98 -7.73 -31.56 0.87
C GLU A 98 -7.77 -30.68 -0.39
N PRO A 99 -8.87 -30.63 -1.18
CA PRO A 99 -8.98 -29.68 -2.29
C PRO A 99 -8.97 -28.20 -1.83
N ALA A 100 -9.51 -27.90 -0.64
CA ALA A 100 -9.44 -26.54 -0.09
C ALA A 100 -8.01 -26.17 0.31
N LEU A 101 -7.25 -27.08 0.94
CA LEU A 101 -5.83 -26.87 1.25
C LEU A 101 -4.99 -26.64 -0.01
N MET A 102 -5.22 -27.42 -1.07
CA MET A 102 -4.48 -27.23 -2.34
C MET A 102 -4.77 -25.87 -2.98
N ASN A 103 -6.00 -25.39 -2.88
CA ASN A 103 -6.35 -24.03 -3.33
C ASN A 103 -5.70 -22.96 -2.46
N GLN A 104 -5.66 -23.14 -1.14
CA GLN A 104 -4.96 -22.24 -0.23
C GLN A 104 -3.45 -22.22 -0.51
N ARG A 105 -2.81 -23.38 -0.71
CA ARG A 105 -1.40 -23.49 -1.11
C ARG A 105 -1.10 -22.63 -2.33
N LYS A 106 -1.91 -22.76 -3.40
CA LYS A 106 -1.74 -21.96 -4.63
C LYS A 106 -1.88 -20.46 -4.36
N ALA A 107 -2.83 -20.06 -3.51
CA ALA A 107 -2.99 -18.66 -3.12
C ALA A 107 -1.80 -18.14 -2.32
N VAL A 108 -1.27 -18.94 -1.38
CA VAL A 108 -0.09 -18.62 -0.57
C VAL A 108 1.16 -18.47 -1.44
N VAL A 109 1.38 -19.37 -2.40
CA VAL A 109 2.52 -19.26 -3.34
C VAL A 109 2.43 -17.98 -4.17
N ARG A 110 1.24 -17.65 -4.70
CA ARG A 110 1.04 -16.41 -5.45
C ARG A 110 1.31 -15.18 -4.57
N ALA A 111 0.81 -15.18 -3.33
CA ALA A 111 1.03 -14.10 -2.37
C ALA A 111 2.52 -13.97 -2.00
N LYS A 112 3.22 -15.10 -1.81
CA LYS A 112 4.66 -15.16 -1.58
C LYS A 112 5.41 -14.40 -2.66
N PHE A 113 5.26 -14.79 -3.92
CA PHE A 113 5.96 -14.12 -5.02
C PHE A 113 5.48 -12.70 -5.27
N ALA A 114 4.19 -12.40 -5.10
CA ALA A 114 3.67 -11.04 -5.22
C ALA A 114 4.31 -10.10 -4.19
N SER A 115 4.46 -10.54 -2.93
CA SER A 115 5.11 -9.75 -1.88
C SER A 115 6.59 -9.50 -2.17
N LEU A 116 7.30 -10.49 -2.72
CA LEU A 116 8.70 -10.35 -3.13
C LEU A 116 8.86 -9.35 -4.28
N VAL A 117 8.04 -9.47 -5.34
CA VAL A 117 8.05 -8.54 -6.48
C VAL A 117 7.75 -7.12 -6.00
N LEU A 118 6.76 -6.96 -5.12
CA LEU A 118 6.42 -5.66 -4.56
C LEU A 118 7.58 -5.07 -3.76
N ALA A 119 8.26 -5.87 -2.92
CA ALA A 119 9.43 -5.44 -2.17
C ALA A 119 10.58 -4.95 -3.08
N ILE A 120 10.84 -5.67 -4.18
CA ILE A 120 11.84 -5.30 -5.18
C ILE A 120 11.47 -3.98 -5.88
N ILE A 121 10.21 -3.83 -6.28
CA ILE A 121 9.72 -2.59 -6.92
C ILE A 121 9.89 -1.40 -5.98
N PHE A 122 9.49 -1.51 -4.72
CA PHE A 122 9.65 -0.43 -3.76
C PHE A 122 11.12 -0.10 -3.50
N LEU A 123 11.99 -1.11 -3.41
CA LEU A 123 13.42 -0.88 -3.28
C LEU A 123 13.97 -0.12 -4.50
N ALA A 124 13.58 -0.51 -5.71
CA ALA A 124 13.98 0.14 -6.94
C ALA A 124 13.49 1.60 -7.02
N VAL A 125 12.23 1.85 -6.63
CA VAL A 125 11.65 3.21 -6.57
C VAL A 125 12.40 4.07 -5.55
N SER A 126 12.74 3.53 -4.39
CA SER A 126 13.50 4.25 -3.37
C SER A 126 14.93 4.55 -3.81
N LEU A 127 15.61 3.60 -4.47
CA LEU A 127 16.93 3.83 -5.07
C LEU A 127 16.86 4.89 -6.17
N TYR A 128 15.86 4.82 -7.04
CA TYR A 128 15.65 5.82 -8.08
C TYR A 128 15.40 7.22 -7.49
N GLY A 129 14.53 7.32 -6.48
CA GLY A 129 14.26 8.57 -5.77
C GLY A 129 15.52 9.13 -5.10
N PHE A 130 16.33 8.28 -4.47
CA PHE A 130 17.61 8.66 -3.89
C PHE A 130 18.59 9.21 -4.94
N LEU A 131 18.74 8.54 -6.09
CA LEU A 131 19.68 8.93 -7.14
C LEU A 131 19.24 10.21 -7.87
N THR A 132 17.94 10.38 -8.11
CA THR A 132 17.41 11.52 -8.89
C THR A 132 17.27 12.80 -8.07
N LEU A 133 16.89 12.70 -6.79
CA LEU A 133 16.58 13.84 -5.94
C LEU A 133 17.70 14.16 -4.93
N ARG A 134 18.94 13.73 -5.24
CA ARG A 134 20.12 13.86 -4.36
C ARG A 134 20.44 15.28 -3.91
N TYR A 135 20.00 16.29 -4.66
CA TYR A 135 20.30 17.71 -4.41
C TYR A 135 19.27 18.41 -3.53
N ILE A 136 18.12 17.78 -3.26
CA ILE A 136 17.12 18.32 -2.33
C ILE A 136 17.53 17.88 -0.92
N ALA A 137 17.89 18.83 -0.07
CA ALA A 137 18.34 18.53 1.29
C ALA A 137 17.30 17.68 2.06
N TYR A 138 17.76 16.68 2.80
CA TYR A 138 16.98 15.75 3.65
C TYR A 138 15.98 14.79 2.96
N PHE A 139 15.48 15.13 1.78
CA PHE A 139 14.59 14.26 0.99
C PHE A 139 15.17 12.86 0.68
N PRO A 140 16.40 12.70 0.17
CA PRO A 140 16.96 11.38 -0.14
C PRO A 140 17.12 10.50 1.11
N ILE A 141 17.41 11.11 2.26
CA ILE A 141 17.52 10.40 3.54
C ILE A 141 16.16 9.81 3.93
N ALA A 142 15.09 10.61 3.86
CA ALA A 142 13.73 10.14 4.15
C ALA A 142 13.28 9.01 3.21
N VAL A 143 13.55 9.14 1.90
CA VAL A 143 13.21 8.12 0.90
C VAL A 143 13.93 6.80 1.14
N ILE A 144 15.20 6.83 1.58
CA ILE A 144 15.93 5.62 1.96
C ILE A 144 15.26 4.93 3.14
N PHE A 145 14.96 5.65 4.23
CA PHE A 145 14.36 5.02 5.41
C PHE A 145 12.97 4.44 5.12
N ILE A 146 12.13 5.18 4.39
CA ILE A 146 10.81 4.68 3.97
C ILE A 146 10.97 3.46 3.06
N GLY A 147 11.89 3.52 2.10
CA GLY A 147 12.20 2.42 1.20
C GLY A 147 12.60 1.15 1.94
N LEU A 148 13.60 1.28 2.82
CA LEU A 148 14.10 0.17 3.64
C LEU A 148 12.99 -0.42 4.52
N ALA A 149 12.16 0.42 5.14
CA ALA A 149 11.04 -0.05 5.96
C ALA A 149 10.02 -0.86 5.14
N VAL A 150 9.64 -0.36 3.96
CA VAL A 150 8.68 -1.05 3.07
C VAL A 150 9.29 -2.34 2.51
N THR A 151 10.56 -2.32 2.11
CA THR A 151 11.25 -3.53 1.63
C THR A 151 11.38 -4.57 2.73
N ALA A 152 11.72 -4.17 3.96
CA ALA A 152 11.79 -5.08 5.11
C ALA A 152 10.43 -5.70 5.40
N MET A 153 9.35 -4.92 5.35
CA MET A 153 7.99 -5.42 5.53
C MET A 153 7.60 -6.41 4.42
N GLY A 154 7.92 -6.12 3.16
CA GLY A 154 7.67 -7.03 2.03
C GLY A 154 8.44 -8.35 2.16
N LEU A 155 9.70 -8.29 2.61
CA LEU A 155 10.51 -9.48 2.87
C LEU A 155 9.96 -10.30 4.04
N ALA A 156 9.47 -9.64 5.10
CA ALA A 156 8.82 -10.32 6.23
C ALA A 156 7.56 -11.07 5.79
N LEU A 157 6.71 -10.45 4.94
CA LEU A 157 5.54 -11.10 4.36
C LEU A 157 5.93 -12.29 3.48
N PHE A 158 7.00 -12.16 2.68
CA PHE A 158 7.53 -13.25 1.88
C PHE A 158 7.93 -14.46 2.75
N ILE A 159 8.68 -14.22 3.82
CA ILE A 159 9.08 -15.27 4.77
C ILE A 159 7.86 -15.89 5.45
N GLN A 160 6.91 -15.07 5.89
CA GLN A 160 5.68 -15.55 6.52
C GLN A 160 4.89 -16.48 5.58
N HIS A 161 4.73 -16.10 4.31
CA HIS A 161 4.07 -16.94 3.32
C HIS A 161 4.86 -18.22 3.00
N ALA A 162 6.20 -18.16 3.02
CA ALA A 162 7.04 -19.35 2.84
C ALA A 162 6.88 -20.33 4.01
N ILE A 163 6.80 -19.83 5.25
CA ILE A 163 6.51 -20.65 6.43
C ILE A 163 5.13 -21.30 6.29
N SER A 164 4.10 -20.51 5.95
CA SER A 164 2.74 -21.06 5.76
C SER A 164 2.69 -22.12 4.65
N GLN A 165 3.48 -21.96 3.58
CA GLN A 165 3.59 -22.98 2.54
C GLN A 165 4.25 -24.26 3.07
N ALA A 166 5.37 -24.14 3.79
CA ALA A 166 6.05 -25.30 4.39
C ALA A 166 5.15 -26.03 5.41
N GLN A 167 4.36 -25.28 6.19
CA GLN A 167 3.40 -25.86 7.13
C GLN A 167 2.32 -26.69 6.43
N ILE A 168 1.85 -26.25 5.26
CA ILE A 168 0.87 -26.99 4.45
C ILE A 168 1.51 -28.21 3.80
N ASP A 169 2.72 -28.06 3.25
CA ASP A 169 3.42 -29.12 2.52
C ASP A 169 3.85 -30.27 3.46
N ASP A 170 4.38 -29.95 4.65
CA ASP A 170 4.84 -30.94 5.63
C ASP A 170 3.78 -31.30 6.71
N ARG A 171 2.57 -30.72 6.61
CA ARG A 171 1.46 -30.87 7.59
C ARG A 171 1.90 -30.71 9.05
N ARG A 172 2.76 -29.72 9.30
CA ARG A 172 3.38 -29.48 10.60
C ARG A 172 3.42 -28.00 10.91
N LEU A 173 3.10 -27.62 12.14
CA LEU A 173 3.26 -26.22 12.57
C LEU A 173 4.74 -25.91 12.84
N TYR A 174 5.31 -25.06 11.99
CA TYR A 174 6.67 -24.53 12.17
C TYR A 174 6.66 -23.19 12.91
N SER A 175 7.53 -23.05 13.90
CA SER A 175 7.97 -21.74 14.37
C SER A 175 8.96 -21.10 13.39
N ALA A 176 9.10 -19.77 13.42
CA ALA A 176 10.06 -19.08 12.56
C ALA A 176 11.50 -19.56 12.81
N HIS A 177 11.86 -19.84 14.07
CA HIS A 177 13.18 -20.36 14.42
C HIS A 177 13.42 -21.75 13.80
N GLU A 178 12.46 -22.68 13.93
CA GLU A 178 12.57 -24.01 13.36
C GLU A 178 12.65 -23.99 11.84
N PHE A 179 11.88 -23.11 11.19
CA PHE A 179 11.94 -22.93 9.74
C PHE A 179 13.35 -22.56 9.26
N PHE A 180 14.02 -21.63 9.95
CA PHE A 180 15.38 -21.22 9.59
C PHE A 180 16.46 -22.25 9.98
N ALA A 181 16.20 -23.06 11.02
CA ALA A 181 17.06 -24.18 11.38
C ALA A 181 16.94 -25.36 10.40
N HIS A 182 15.85 -25.43 9.62
CA HIS A 182 15.60 -26.53 8.69
C HIS A 182 16.64 -26.60 7.56
N PRO A 183 17.23 -27.78 7.26
CA PRO A 183 18.26 -27.92 6.22
C PRO A 183 17.73 -27.53 4.83
N ASN A 184 16.44 -27.76 4.58
CA ASN A 184 15.77 -27.47 3.31
C ASN A 184 15.13 -26.07 3.23
N ARG A 185 15.48 -25.13 4.14
CA ARG A 185 14.88 -23.78 4.19
C ARG A 185 14.87 -23.04 2.84
N TRP A 186 15.93 -23.20 2.05
CA TRP A 186 16.04 -22.57 0.73
C TRP A 186 15.05 -23.14 -0.28
N VAL A 187 14.78 -24.44 -0.20
CA VAL A 187 13.79 -25.10 -1.05
C VAL A 187 12.40 -24.55 -0.74
N PHE A 188 12.05 -24.39 0.54
CA PHE A 188 10.75 -23.81 0.92
C PHE A 188 10.58 -22.34 0.55
N LEU A 189 11.66 -21.55 0.63
CA LEU A 189 11.62 -20.14 0.22
C LEU A 189 11.33 -20.00 -1.29
N PHE A 190 11.93 -20.85 -2.12
CA PHE A 190 11.87 -20.71 -3.58
C PHE A 190 10.98 -21.73 -4.30
N SER A 191 10.33 -22.65 -3.58
CA SER A 191 9.39 -23.60 -4.17
C SER A 191 8.12 -22.92 -4.68
N SER A 192 7.56 -23.43 -5.78
CA SER A 192 6.30 -22.97 -6.37
C SER A 192 5.13 -23.95 -6.18
#